data_AF-A0A5J6SR19-F1
#
_entry.id   AF-A0A5J6SR19-F1
#
_cell.length_a   1.000
_cell.length_b   1.000
_cell.length_c   1.000
_cell.angle_alpha   90.00
_cell.angle_beta   90.00
_cell.angle_gamma   90.00
#
_symmetry.space_group_name_H-M   'P 1'
#
loop_
_entity.id
_entity.type
_entity.pdbx_description
1 polymer ?
#
loop_
_entity_poly.entity_id
_entity_poly.type
_entity_poly.pdbx_seq_one_letter_code
_entity_poly.pdbx_strand_id
1 'polypeptide(L)' 'MIKPTIIATSKSESRPVLTGVNMSFNDQNLTCVATNTHRLSMSRIDIKPTGNKFFNIPSTSLSELIKLIGSTSNEKNN' A
#
# COMPACT_ATOMS: atom_id res chain seq x y z
N MET A 1 4.98 0.29 -6.27
CA MET A 1 4.78 0.68 -4.87
C MET A 1 3.81 -0.24 -4.13
N ILE A 2 2.49 -0.20 -4.41
CA ILE A 2 1.49 -0.96 -3.62
C ILE A 2 1.57 -2.48 -3.81
N LYS A 3 1.63 -2.96 -5.07
CA LYS A 3 1.75 -4.39 -5.42
C LYS A 3 2.86 -5.14 -4.63
N PRO A 4 4.13 -4.68 -4.65
CA PRO A 4 5.21 -5.37 -3.94
C PRO A 4 5.13 -5.21 -2.40
N THR A 5 4.33 -4.27 -1.87
CA THR A 5 4.15 -4.13 -0.42
C THR A 5 3.06 -5.07 0.12
N ILE A 6 1.94 -5.21 -0.58
CA ILE A 6 0.82 -6.09 -0.16
C ILE A 6 1.27 -7.53 0.14
N ILE A 7 2.24 -8.06 -0.61
CA ILE A 7 2.68 -9.45 -0.42
C ILE A 7 3.27 -9.72 0.98
N ALA A 8 3.63 -8.69 1.74
CA ALA A 8 4.14 -8.81 3.11
C ALA A 8 3.05 -8.75 4.18
N THR A 9 1.77 -8.54 3.85
CA THR A 9 0.69 -8.50 4.85
C THR A 9 0.41 -9.87 5.47
N SER A 10 -0.12 -9.85 6.69
CA SER A 10 -0.65 -11.01 7.38
C SER A 10 -2.01 -11.41 6.81
N LYS A 11 -2.27 -12.73 6.79
CA LYS A 11 -3.62 -13.29 6.57
C LYS A 11 -4.35 -13.59 7.88
N SER A 12 -3.67 -13.42 9.02
CA SER A 12 -4.24 -13.72 10.33
C SER A 12 -5.01 -12.53 10.85
N GLU A 13 -6.31 -12.74 11.06
CA GLU A 13 -7.21 -11.77 11.70
C GLU A 13 -6.94 -11.60 13.21
N SER A 14 -6.10 -12.45 13.81
CA SER A 14 -5.66 -12.27 15.21
C SER A 14 -4.83 -11.00 15.43
N ARG A 15 -4.24 -10.45 14.36
CA ARG A 15 -3.46 -9.20 14.37
C ARG A 15 -3.95 -8.28 13.24
N PRO A 16 -5.13 -7.65 13.38
CA PRO A 16 -5.75 -6.86 12.31
C PRO A 16 -4.85 -5.74 11.77
N VAL A 17 -3.99 -5.17 12.61
CA VAL A 17 -3.05 -4.13 12.17
C VAL A 17 -2.08 -4.60 11.08
N LEU A 18 -1.78 -5.91 11.02
CA LEU A 18 -0.85 -6.49 10.06
C LEU A 18 -1.53 -6.98 8.78
N THR A 19 -2.87 -6.95 8.68
CA THR A 19 -3.60 -7.38 7.48
C THR A 19 -3.65 -6.31 6.38
N GLY A 20 -3.22 -5.08 6.72
CA GLY A 20 -3.15 -3.93 5.83
C GLY A 20 -1.74 -3.48 5.49
N VAL A 21 -1.67 -2.47 4.63
CA VAL A 21 -0.46 -1.71 4.32
C VAL A 21 -0.54 -0.37 5.04
N ASN A 22 0.47 -0.05 5.83
CA ASN A 22 0.64 1.28 6.37
C ASN A 22 1.15 2.21 5.26
N MET A 23 0.40 3.29 4.98
CA MET A 23 0.79 4.37 4.08
C MET A 23 1.05 5.61 4.91
N SER A 24 2.30 6.07 4.93
CA SER A 24 2.73 7.25 5.67
C SER A 24 3.21 8.33 4.71
N PHE A 25 2.65 9.53 4.85
CA PHE A 25 3.02 10.75 4.18
C PHE A 25 3.87 11.58 5.14
N ASN A 26 5.00 12.08 4.65
CA ASN A 26 5.73 13.19 5.26
C ASN A 26 6.05 14.23 4.19
N ASP A 27 6.60 15.38 4.59
CA ASP A 27 6.86 16.53 3.72
C ASP A 27 7.68 16.24 2.45
N GLN A 28 8.31 15.07 2.36
CA GLN A 28 9.22 14.69 1.27
C GLN A 28 8.82 13.40 0.54
N ASN A 29 7.98 12.55 1.13
CA ASN A 29 7.69 11.24 0.54
C ASN A 29 6.39 10.60 1.05
N LEU A 30 5.94 9.64 0.24
CA LEU A 30 5.00 8.60 0.63
C LEU A 30 5.76 7.30 0.83
N THR A 31 5.60 6.69 2.00
CA THR A 31 6.14 5.38 2.33
C THR A 31 5.01 4.38 2.54
N CYS A 32 5.09 3.24 1.87
CA CYS A 32 4.22 2.08 2.08
C CYS A 32 5.00 0.98 2.81
N VAL A 33 4.46 0.47 3.92
CA VAL A 33 5.08 -0.61 4.71
C VAL A 33 4.05 -1.69 5.02
N ALA A 34 4.44 -2.95 4.89
CA ALA A 34 3.67 -4.09 5.37
C ALA A 34 4.57 -5.17 5.95
N THR A 35 4.06 -5.90 6.93
CA THR A 35 4.76 -7.02 7.55
C THR A 35 3.79 -8.04 8.12
N ASN A 36 4.23 -9.30 8.18
CA ASN A 36 3.52 -10.42 8.78
C ASN A 36 4.36 -11.12 9.87
N THR A 37 5.20 -10.34 10.57
CA THR A 37 6.22 -10.77 11.55
C THR A 37 7.42 -11.53 11.00
N HIS A 38 7.32 -12.12 9.81
CA HIS A 38 8.40 -12.92 9.22
C HIS A 38 9.12 -12.19 8.09
N ARG A 39 8.39 -11.37 7.34
CA ARG A 39 8.94 -10.52 6.28
C ARG A 39 8.39 -9.11 6.40
N LEU A 40 9.16 -8.15 5.89
CA LEU A 40 8.78 -6.76 5.74
C LEU A 40 9.00 -6.35 4.28
N SER A 41 8.05 -5.62 3.73
CA SER A 41 8.20 -4.94 2.44
C SER A 41 7.97 -3.46 2.63
N MET A 42 8.87 -2.65 2.10
CA MET A 42 8.81 -1.19 2.14
C MET A 42 9.02 -0.63 0.74
N SER A 43 8.19 0.34 0.35
CA SER A 43 8.36 1.09 -0.89
C SER A 43 8.18 2.58 -0.59
N ARG A 44 9.07 3.42 -1.12
CA ARG A 44 9.06 4.87 -0.93
C ARG A 44 9.00 5.55 -2.29
N ILE A 45 8.22 6.63 -2.38
CA ILE A 45 8.27 7.56 -3.51
C ILE A 45 8.42 8.98 -2.99
N ASP A 46 9.22 9.78 -3.67
CA ASP A 46 9.38 11.19 -3.32
C ASP A 46 8.20 11.98 -3.89
N ILE A 47 7.50 12.68 -3.01
CA ILE A 47 6.35 13.54 -3.30
C ILE A 47 6.37 14.69 -2.30
N LYS A 48 5.66 15.80 -2.58
CA LYS A 48 5.56 16.94 -1.66
C LYS A 48 4.14 17.08 -1.10
N PRO A 49 3.66 16.15 -0.26
CA PRO A 49 2.35 16.24 0.34
C PRO A 49 2.35 17.32 1.43
N THR A 50 1.18 17.84 1.76
CA THR A 50 1.01 18.80 2.86
C THR A 50 0.77 18.08 4.18
N GLY A 51 1.80 18.09 5.03
CA GLY A 51 1.76 17.60 6.40
C GLY A 51 1.91 16.08 6.56
N ASN A 52 2.11 15.69 7.81
CA ASN A 52 2.35 14.30 8.19
C ASN A 52 1.02 13.58 8.46
N LYS A 53 0.76 12.51 7.71
CA LYS A 53 -0.45 11.68 7.86
C LYS A 53 -0.09 10.23 7.65
N PHE A 54 -0.80 9.32 8.31
CA PHE A 54 -0.68 7.91 8.00
C PHE A 54 -2.02 7.20 8.06
N PHE A 55 -2.15 6.14 7.27
CA PHE A 55 -3.34 5.30 7.20
C PHE A 55 -2.91 3.84 7.14
N ASN A 56 -3.64 2.96 7.81
CA ASN A 56 -3.51 1.52 7.57
C ASN A 56 -4.67 1.08 6.69
N ILE A 57 -4.37 0.69 5.45
CA ILE A 57 -5.41 0.32 4.48
C ILE A 57 -5.44 -1.20 4.32
N PRO A 58 -6.59 -1.86 4.49
CA PRO A 58 -6.71 -3.30 4.30
C PRO A 58 -6.18 -3.76 2.94
N SER A 59 -5.46 -4.89 2.93
CA SER A 59 -4.90 -5.46 1.70
C SER A 59 -5.97 -5.82 0.66
N THR A 60 -7.19 -6.15 1.09
CA THR A 60 -8.34 -6.41 0.22
C THR A 60 -8.75 -5.17 -0.56
N SER A 61 -8.94 -4.03 0.12
CA SER A 61 -9.26 -2.75 -0.51
C SER A 61 -8.18 -2.31 -1.50
N LEU A 62 -6.90 -2.47 -1.15
CA LEU A 62 -5.80 -2.14 -2.04
C LEU A 62 -5.69 -3.09 -3.24
N SER A 63 -6.07 -4.35 -3.08
CA SER A 63 -6.12 -5.32 -4.17
C SER A 63 -7.17 -4.94 -5.21
N GLU A 64 -8.36 -4.50 -4.76
CA GLU A 64 -9.40 -3.99 -5.66
C GLU A 64 -8.95 -2.69 -6.36
N LEU A 65 -8.34 -1.76 -5.63
CA LEU A 65 -7.77 -0.53 -6.22
C LEU A 65 -6.74 -0.84 -7.32
N ILE A 66 -5.86 -1.82 -7.10
CA ILE A 66 -4.87 -2.25 -8.09
C ILE A 66 -5.53 -2.77 -9.37
N LYS A 67 -6.63 -3.53 -9.26
CA LYS A 67 -7.38 -4.03 -10.42
C LYS A 67 -7.99 -2.87 -11.21
N LEU A 68 -8.63 -1.93 -10.51
CA LEU A 68 -9.26 -0.75 -11.13
C LEU A 68 -8.24 0.10 -11.91
N ILE A 69 -7.09 0.41 -11.31
CA ILE A 69 -6.02 1.17 -11.97
C ILE A 69 -5.51 0.41 -13.20
N GLY A 70 -5.32 -0.91 -13.08
CA GLY A 70 -4.91 -1.76 -14.20
C GLY A 70 -5.90 -1.75 -15.36
N SER A 71 -7.21 -1.81 -15.08
CA SER A 71 -8.26 -1.76 -16.10
C SER A 71 -8.32 -0.42 -16.84
N THR A 72 -8.17 0.71 -16.14
CA THR A 72 -8.17 2.04 -16.77
C THR A 72 -6.97 2.29 -17.69
N SER A 73 -5.89 1.51 -17.53
CA SER A 73 -4.67 1.65 -18.34
C SER A 73 -4.81 1.04 -19.74
N ASN A 74 -5.82 0.19 -19.96
CA ASN A 74 -6.02 -0.55 -21.21
C ASN A 74 -6.93 0.15 -22.23
N GLU A 75 -7.44 1.36 -21.94
CA GLU A 75 -8.34 2.09 -22.84
C GLU A 75 -7.64 3.11 -23.77
N LYS A 76 -6.30 3.14 -23.84
CA LYS A 76 -5.55 4.11 -24.67
C LYS A 76 -4.87 3.56 -25.93
N ASN A 77 -5.18 2.33 -26.36
CA ASN A 77 -4.57 1.72 -27.56
C ASN A 77 -5.63 1.24 -28.58
N ASN A 78 -6.49 2.16 -29.05
CA ASN A 78 -7.15 2.03 -30.35
C ASN A 78 -7.42 3.42 -30.92
#